data_AF-A0A2G6DUV4-F1
#
_entry.id   AF-A0A2G6DUV4-F1
#
_cell.length_a   1.000
_cell.length_b   1.000
_cell.length_c   1.000
_cell.angle_alpha   90.00
_cell.angle_beta   90.00
_cell.angle_gamma   90.00
#
_symmetry.space_group_name_H-M   'P 1'
#
loop_
_entity.id
_entity.type
_entity.pdbx_description
1 polymer ?
#
loop_
_entity_poly.entity_id
_entity_poly.type
_entity_poly.pdbx_seq_one_letter_code
_entity_poly.pdbx_strand_id
1 'polypeptide(L)'
;MAQTIASVRTYDRVDRQLRTFAAAECGFGYRSSRFKTQPGRYLILEVGFQFRLGDLGAPVAYAELARTLGVEPGQRAPMTEVRAVVLQLRRGKGMVLDVADHDTWSAGSFFTNPVVPSDAALPQEAPRYPAGTGRIKSSAAWLIEQAGFPKGYGLPGPAALSTKHSLAVTNRGTATAEDVLALAREVQGGVKDRFGVVLRNEPVLVGCRL
;
A
#
# COMPACT_ATOMS: atom_id res chain seq x y z
N MET A 1 -3.51 -10.69 3.81
CA MET A 1 -4.96 -10.84 4.12
C MET A 1 -5.59 -11.97 3.34
N ALA A 2 -5.58 -11.97 2.00
CA ALA A 2 -6.20 -13.04 1.21
C ALA A 2 -5.72 -14.47 1.56
N GLN A 3 -4.48 -14.63 2.06
CA GLN A 3 -3.90 -15.90 2.51
C GLN A 3 -4.56 -16.51 3.76
N THR A 4 -5.31 -15.72 4.53
CA THR A 4 -5.93 -16.15 5.80
C THR A 4 -7.42 -15.85 5.86
N ILE A 5 -7.98 -15.11 4.91
CA ILE A 5 -9.44 -14.93 4.82
C ILE A 5 -10.04 -16.25 4.34
N ALA A 6 -11.03 -16.76 5.07
CA ALA A 6 -11.81 -17.93 4.70
C ALA A 6 -13.15 -17.53 4.09
N SER A 7 -13.82 -16.53 4.66
CA SER A 7 -15.13 -16.06 4.23
C SER A 7 -15.28 -14.54 4.39
N VAL A 8 -16.16 -13.96 3.57
CA VAL A 8 -16.57 -12.56 3.68
C VAL A 8 -18.09 -12.50 3.59
N ARG A 9 -18.74 -12.15 4.70
CA ARG A 9 -20.18 -11.91 4.74
C ARG A 9 -20.47 -10.47 4.40
N THR A 10 -21.43 -10.28 3.51
CA THR A 10 -21.80 -8.98 2.97
C THR A 10 -23.31 -8.80 2.95
N TYR A 11 -23.74 -7.54 2.91
CA TYR A 11 -25.05 -7.17 2.40
C TYR A 11 -24.89 -6.67 0.95
N ASP A 12 -25.56 -7.34 0.00
CA ASP A 12 -25.64 -6.89 -1.38
C ASP A 12 -26.71 -5.79 -1.50
N ARG A 13 -26.30 -4.57 -1.80
CA ARG A 13 -27.21 -3.40 -1.88
C ARG A 13 -28.07 -3.41 -3.15
N VAL A 14 -27.69 -4.17 -4.18
CA VAL A 14 -28.47 -4.32 -5.41
C VAL A 14 -29.57 -5.36 -5.19
N ASP A 15 -29.19 -6.55 -4.76
CA ASP A 15 -30.12 -7.67 -4.56
C ASP A 15 -30.84 -7.61 -3.20
N ARG A 16 -30.42 -6.69 -2.32
CA ARG A 16 -30.95 -6.43 -0.97
C ARG A 16 -30.95 -7.64 -0.04
N GLN A 17 -29.95 -8.50 -0.16
CA GLN A 17 -29.85 -9.73 0.60
C GLN A 17 -28.46 -9.93 1.22
N LEU A 18 -28.40 -10.80 2.22
CA LEU A 18 -27.13 -11.26 2.75
C LEU A 18 -26.47 -12.23 1.78
N ARG A 19 -25.16 -12.07 1.59
CA ARG A 19 -24.36 -12.98 0.79
C ARG A 19 -23.02 -13.23 1.46
N THR A 20 -22.67 -14.50 1.60
CA THR A 20 -21.35 -14.92 2.10
C THR A 20 -20.55 -15.46 0.92
N PHE A 21 -19.36 -14.89 0.73
CA PHE A 21 -18.39 -15.35 -0.27
C PHE A 21 -17.31 -16.18 0.41
N ALA A 22 -16.96 -17.32 -0.18
CA ALA A 22 -15.71 -17.99 0.11
C ALA A 22 -14.52 -17.16 -0.42
N ALA A 23 -13.34 -17.39 0.13
CA ALA A 23 -12.11 -16.68 -0.28
C ALA A 23 -11.85 -16.74 -1.80
N ALA A 24 -12.10 -17.90 -2.43
CA ALA A 24 -11.93 -18.10 -3.86
C ALA A 24 -12.89 -17.23 -4.71
N GLU A 25 -14.08 -16.91 -4.18
CA GLU A 25 -15.08 -16.10 -4.89
C GLU A 25 -14.84 -14.59 -4.77
N CYS A 26 -14.01 -14.18 -3.80
CA CYS A 26 -13.67 -12.78 -3.54
C CYS A 26 -12.76 -12.16 -4.61
N GLY A 27 -12.15 -12.97 -5.49
CA GLY A 27 -11.32 -12.48 -6.59
C GLY A 27 -10.13 -11.63 -6.13
N PHE A 28 -9.45 -12.05 -5.04
CA PHE A 28 -8.34 -11.29 -4.48
C PHE A 28 -7.15 -11.21 -5.44
N GLY A 29 -6.60 -10.01 -5.60
CA GLY A 29 -5.38 -9.72 -6.34
C GLY A 29 -4.54 -8.65 -5.64
N TYR A 30 -3.46 -8.20 -6.28
CA TYR A 30 -2.64 -7.12 -5.73
C TYR A 30 -3.49 -5.83 -5.63
N ARG A 31 -3.79 -5.41 -4.38
CA ARG A 31 -4.63 -4.23 -4.07
C ARG A 31 -5.99 -4.25 -4.79
N SER A 32 -6.54 -5.44 -5.04
CA SER A 32 -7.80 -5.65 -5.75
C SER A 32 -8.61 -6.80 -5.16
N SER A 33 -9.92 -6.71 -5.31
CA SER A 33 -10.91 -7.73 -4.95
C SER A 33 -12.21 -7.44 -5.71
N ARG A 34 -13.16 -8.40 -5.69
CA ARG A 34 -14.54 -8.21 -6.15
C ARG A 34 -15.18 -6.94 -5.58
N PHE A 35 -14.91 -6.64 -4.31
CA PHE A 35 -15.48 -5.48 -3.63
C PHE A 35 -14.91 -4.16 -4.14
N LYS A 36 -13.69 -4.16 -4.67
CA LYS A 36 -13.08 -3.00 -5.34
C LYS A 36 -13.53 -2.87 -6.80
N THR A 37 -13.75 -3.98 -7.51
CA THR A 37 -14.23 -3.96 -8.90
C THR A 37 -15.73 -3.69 -9.03
N GLN A 38 -16.50 -3.87 -7.95
CA GLN A 38 -17.92 -3.54 -7.85
C GLN A 38 -18.16 -2.51 -6.73
N PRO A 39 -17.65 -1.27 -6.89
CA PRO A 39 -17.70 -0.26 -5.85
C PRO A 39 -19.14 0.07 -5.45
N GLY A 40 -19.41 0.15 -4.16
CA GLY A 40 -20.71 0.52 -3.61
C GLY A 40 -21.79 -0.58 -3.65
N ARG A 41 -21.54 -1.75 -4.24
CA ARG A 41 -22.51 -2.86 -4.24
C ARG A 41 -22.57 -3.61 -2.91
N TYR A 42 -21.43 -4.05 -2.41
CA TYR A 42 -21.37 -4.89 -1.21
C TYR A 42 -20.94 -4.08 0.01
N LEU A 43 -21.71 -4.17 1.10
CA LEU A 43 -21.29 -3.73 2.43
C LEU A 43 -20.70 -4.94 3.17
N ILE A 44 -19.42 -4.89 3.53
CA ILE A 44 -18.79 -5.97 4.32
C ILE A 44 -19.30 -5.89 5.75
N LEU A 45 -19.85 -6.99 6.25
CA LEU A 45 -20.40 -7.10 7.60
C LEU A 45 -19.50 -7.92 8.52
N GLU A 46 -18.90 -8.98 7.99
CA GLU A 46 -18.07 -9.91 8.76
C GLU A 46 -16.98 -10.49 7.86
N VAL A 47 -15.80 -10.70 8.42
CA VAL A 47 -14.69 -11.38 7.74
C VAL A 47 -14.24 -12.54 8.62
N GLY A 48 -14.39 -13.75 8.11
CA GLY A 48 -13.90 -14.97 8.75
C GLY A 48 -12.44 -15.20 8.37
N PHE A 49 -11.60 -15.43 9.37
CA PHE A 49 -10.19 -15.76 9.16
C PHE A 49 -9.89 -17.20 9.60
N GLN A 50 -9.03 -17.88 8.85
CA GLN A 50 -8.48 -19.16 9.20
C GLN A 50 -6.97 -19.02 9.42
N PHE A 51 -6.52 -19.35 10.63
CA PHE A 51 -5.12 -19.29 11.01
C PHE A 51 -4.58 -20.70 11.25
N ARG A 52 -3.26 -20.85 11.11
CA ARG A 52 -2.55 -22.05 11.58
C ARG A 52 -2.45 -21.96 13.09
N LEU A 53 -2.63 -23.09 13.78
CA LEU A 53 -2.36 -23.19 15.21
C LEU A 53 -0.85 -23.19 15.45
N GLY A 54 -0.41 -22.46 16.49
CA GLY A 54 0.99 -22.33 16.89
C GLY A 54 1.39 -20.90 17.23
N ASP A 55 2.65 -20.73 17.59
CA ASP A 55 3.27 -19.48 18.03
C ASP A 55 4.16 -18.84 16.95
N LEU A 56 4.54 -19.58 15.91
CA LEU A 56 5.35 -19.09 14.79
C LEU A 56 4.52 -18.35 13.74
N GLY A 57 5.02 -17.20 13.28
CA GLY A 57 4.45 -16.46 12.15
C GLY A 57 4.53 -17.21 10.81
N ALA A 58 3.96 -16.62 9.75
CA ALA A 58 4.17 -17.11 8.38
C ALA A 58 5.64 -16.96 7.95
N PRO A 59 6.12 -17.72 6.95
CA PRO A 59 7.43 -17.51 6.34
C PRO A 59 7.70 -16.03 6.01
N VAL A 60 8.82 -15.49 6.50
CA VAL A 60 9.18 -14.08 6.37
C VAL A 60 9.70 -13.83 4.96
N ALA A 61 8.86 -13.25 4.10
CA ALA A 61 9.22 -12.97 2.71
C ALA A 61 9.95 -11.63 2.48
N TYR A 62 9.84 -10.68 3.42
CA TYR A 62 10.39 -9.33 3.27
C TYR A 62 11.82 -9.27 3.82
N ALA A 63 12.80 -8.98 2.97
CA ALA A 63 14.22 -8.97 3.32
C ALA A 63 14.56 -8.05 4.50
N GLU A 64 13.96 -6.86 4.58
CA GLU A 64 14.17 -5.94 5.70
C GLU A 64 13.67 -6.53 7.03
N LEU A 65 12.50 -7.17 7.02
CA LEU A 65 11.94 -7.84 8.20
C LEU A 65 12.79 -9.04 8.60
N ALA A 66 13.20 -9.87 7.64
CA ALA A 66 14.06 -11.02 7.86
C ALA A 66 15.38 -10.62 8.52
N ARG A 67 16.05 -9.60 7.97
CA ARG A 67 17.29 -9.04 8.51
C ARG A 67 17.12 -8.52 9.94
N THR A 68 16.05 -7.78 10.22
CA THR A 68 15.82 -7.23 11.58
C THR A 68 15.46 -8.31 12.60
N LEU A 69 14.84 -9.41 12.16
CA LEU A 69 14.55 -10.59 13.00
C LEU A 69 15.76 -11.54 13.14
N GLY A 70 16.86 -11.31 12.40
CA GLY A 70 17.99 -12.25 12.39
C GLY A 70 17.68 -13.61 11.78
N VAL A 71 16.75 -13.66 10.82
CA VAL A 71 16.36 -14.88 10.11
C VAL A 71 16.57 -14.74 8.60
N GLU A 72 16.71 -15.86 7.90
CA GLU A 72 16.79 -15.84 6.44
C GLU A 72 15.40 -15.67 5.80
N PRO A 73 15.28 -15.02 4.63
CA PRO A 73 14.04 -14.97 3.88
C PRO A 73 13.44 -16.37 3.67
N GLY A 74 12.17 -16.54 4.03
CA GLY A 74 11.46 -17.82 3.98
C GLY A 74 11.45 -18.59 5.31
N GLN A 75 12.28 -18.22 6.28
CA GLN A 75 12.21 -18.78 7.64
C GLN A 75 11.03 -18.19 8.44
N ARG A 76 10.67 -18.87 9.54
CA ARG A 76 9.63 -18.44 10.47
C ARG A 76 10.29 -17.95 11.76
N ALA A 77 9.62 -17.02 12.44
CA ALA A 77 10.02 -16.51 13.75
C ALA A 77 8.79 -16.43 14.67
N PRO A 78 8.96 -16.34 16.01
CA PRO A 78 7.87 -16.16 16.95
C PRO A 78 6.98 -14.98 16.58
N MET A 79 5.66 -15.19 16.54
CA MET A 79 4.69 -14.21 16.04
C MET A 79 4.68 -12.91 16.84
N THR A 80 4.94 -12.99 18.15
CA THR A 80 5.07 -11.83 19.03
C THR A 80 6.25 -10.95 18.63
N GLU A 81 7.38 -11.56 18.30
CA GLU A 81 8.58 -10.88 17.82
C GLU A 81 8.37 -10.31 16.42
N VAL A 82 7.80 -11.10 15.50
CA VAL A 82 7.42 -10.63 14.15
C VAL A 82 6.53 -9.39 14.25
N ARG A 83 5.52 -9.40 15.14
CA ARG A 83 4.65 -8.24 15.39
C ARG A 83 5.44 -7.04 15.90
N ALA A 84 6.30 -7.23 16.90
CA ALA A 84 7.08 -6.16 17.50
C ALA A 84 7.98 -5.48 16.45
N VAL A 85 8.73 -6.28 15.68
CA VAL A 85 9.62 -5.77 14.62
C VAL A 85 8.83 -5.11 13.50
N VAL A 86 7.70 -5.68 13.07
CA VAL A 86 6.83 -5.02 12.07
C VAL A 86 6.35 -3.65 12.56
N LEU A 87 5.92 -3.53 13.82
CA LEU A 87 5.51 -2.25 14.38
C LEU A 87 6.67 -1.26 14.44
N GLN A 88 7.87 -1.70 14.83
CA GLN A 88 9.08 -0.87 14.83
C GLN A 88 9.40 -0.35 13.42
N LEU A 89 9.49 -1.24 12.42
CA LEU A 89 9.79 -0.86 11.04
C LEU A 89 8.74 0.10 10.47
N ARG A 90 7.47 -0.10 10.82
CA ARG A 90 6.38 0.80 10.38
C ARG A 90 6.44 2.16 11.07
N ARG A 91 6.75 2.24 12.37
CA ARG A 91 6.96 3.52 13.07
C ARG A 91 8.09 4.32 12.43
N GLY A 92 9.20 3.66 12.09
CA GLY A 92 10.32 4.27 11.36
C GLY A 92 9.94 4.85 9.99
N LYS A 93 8.78 4.45 9.43
CA LYS A 93 8.25 4.90 8.14
C LYS A 93 7.01 5.80 8.26
N GLY A 94 6.61 6.20 9.46
CA GLY A 94 5.37 6.96 9.68
C GLY A 94 4.09 6.16 9.38
N MET A 95 4.16 4.83 9.39
CA MET A 95 3.09 3.91 8.98
C MET A 95 2.35 3.27 10.17
N VAL A 96 2.53 3.84 11.36
CA VAL A 96 1.74 3.57 12.57
C VAL A 96 1.22 4.93 13.03
N LEU A 97 -0.09 5.03 13.27
CA LEU A 97 -0.72 6.28 13.66
C LEU A 97 -0.14 6.79 14.98
N ASP A 98 0.28 8.06 14.97
CA ASP A 98 0.72 8.81 16.13
C ASP A 98 0.21 10.25 15.98
N VAL A 99 -0.72 10.64 16.85
CA VAL A 99 -1.42 11.93 16.75
C VAL A 99 -0.48 13.12 16.85
N ALA A 100 0.67 12.98 17.52
CA ALA A 100 1.66 14.04 17.67
C ALA A 100 2.62 14.15 16.47
N ASP A 101 2.59 13.17 15.55
CA ASP A 101 3.48 13.10 14.40
C ASP A 101 2.71 13.29 13.09
N HIS A 102 2.88 14.47 12.49
CA HIS A 102 2.26 14.81 11.20
C HIS A 102 2.72 13.90 10.05
N ASP A 103 3.84 13.17 10.17
CA ASP A 103 4.20 12.16 9.15
C ASP A 103 3.20 10.98 9.12
N THR A 104 2.39 10.81 10.17
CA THR A 104 1.35 9.78 10.24
C THR A 104 -0.04 10.30 9.84
N TRP A 105 -0.20 11.60 9.62
CA TRP A 105 -1.44 12.23 9.16
C TRP A 105 -1.60 12.04 7.65
N SER A 106 -1.77 10.78 7.25
CA SER A 106 -1.81 10.35 5.85
C SER A 106 -2.85 9.25 5.65
N ALA A 107 -3.13 8.93 4.39
CA ALA A 107 -3.85 7.71 4.01
C ALA A 107 -2.90 6.51 3.78
N GLY A 108 -1.70 6.53 4.40
CA GLY A 108 -0.62 5.58 4.12
C GLY A 108 0.05 5.85 2.77
N SER A 109 0.52 4.80 2.09
CA SER A 109 1.07 4.93 0.75
C SER A 109 0.00 5.44 -0.22
N PHE A 110 0.23 6.62 -0.80
CA PHE A 110 -0.72 7.26 -1.70
C PHE A 110 -0.74 6.58 -3.06
N PHE A 111 0.39 6.05 -3.54
CA PHE A 111 0.48 5.34 -4.82
C PHE A 111 0.75 3.85 -4.65
N THR A 112 0.07 3.03 -5.45
CA THR A 112 0.42 1.61 -5.57
C THR A 112 1.72 1.43 -6.35
N ASN A 113 2.46 0.37 -6.04
CA ASN A 113 3.64 0.00 -6.84
C ASN A 113 3.23 -0.35 -8.27
N PRO A 114 3.83 0.29 -9.30
CA PRO A 114 3.44 0.07 -10.69
C PRO A 114 3.80 -1.33 -11.14
N VAL A 115 2.92 -1.93 -11.95
CA VAL A 115 3.18 -3.18 -12.67
C VAL A 115 3.31 -2.86 -14.15
N VAL A 116 4.51 -3.05 -14.69
CA VAL A 116 4.89 -2.67 -16.06
C VAL A 116 5.39 -3.89 -16.83
N PRO A 117 5.42 -3.84 -18.18
CA PRO A 117 6.11 -4.85 -18.99
C PRO A 117 7.57 -5.05 -18.53
N SER A 118 8.09 -6.27 -18.67
CA SER A 118 9.46 -6.60 -18.23
C SER A 118 10.55 -5.83 -18.98
N ASP A 119 10.26 -5.41 -20.22
CA ASP A 119 11.11 -4.61 -21.10
C ASP A 119 10.90 -3.09 -20.94
N ALA A 120 10.09 -2.66 -19.96
CA ALA A 120 9.92 -1.25 -19.66
C ALA A 120 11.27 -0.58 -19.37
N ALA A 121 11.50 0.59 -19.96
CA ALA A 121 12.70 1.41 -19.84
C ALA A 121 12.84 2.09 -18.46
N LEU A 122 12.85 1.26 -17.42
CA LEU A 122 13.19 1.68 -16.06
C LEU A 122 14.72 1.70 -15.90
N PRO A 123 15.27 2.56 -15.03
CA PRO A 123 16.67 2.51 -14.63
C PRO A 123 17.08 1.11 -14.15
N GLN A 124 18.38 0.80 -14.26
CA GLN A 124 18.90 -0.51 -13.88
C GLN A 124 18.76 -0.77 -12.38
N GLU A 125 18.91 0.28 -11.58
CA GLU A 125 18.85 0.28 -10.12
C GLU A 125 17.41 0.23 -9.58
N ALA A 126 16.41 0.45 -10.44
CA ALA A 126 15.01 0.41 -10.05
C ALA A 126 14.67 -1.00 -9.53
N PRO A 127 14.07 -1.14 -8.33
CA PRO A 127 13.69 -2.45 -7.82
C PRO A 127 12.74 -3.17 -8.79
N ARG A 128 13.01 -4.45 -9.07
CA ARG A 128 12.19 -5.29 -9.97
C ARG A 128 11.78 -6.54 -9.23
N TYR A 129 10.47 -6.74 -9.11
CA TYR A 129 9.88 -7.94 -8.51
C TYR A 129 8.99 -8.63 -9.53
N PRO A 130 9.05 -9.97 -9.68
CA PRO A 130 8.14 -10.69 -10.57
C PRO A 130 6.67 -10.40 -10.26
N ALA A 131 5.87 -10.17 -11.30
CA ALA A 131 4.44 -9.82 -11.17
C ALA A 131 3.54 -10.59 -12.15
N GLY A 132 3.98 -11.78 -12.57
CA GLY A 132 3.35 -12.61 -13.59
C GLY A 132 4.15 -12.64 -14.90
N THR A 133 3.66 -13.40 -15.88
CA THR A 133 4.34 -13.60 -17.17
C THR A 133 4.55 -12.27 -17.90
N GLY A 134 5.80 -11.96 -18.26
CA GLY A 134 6.18 -10.74 -18.98
C GLY A 134 5.98 -9.42 -18.21
N ARG A 135 5.74 -9.47 -16.89
CA ARG A 135 5.49 -8.28 -16.06
C ARG A 135 6.37 -8.23 -14.83
N ILE A 136 6.80 -7.01 -14.51
CA ILE A 136 7.51 -6.70 -13.28
C ILE A 136 6.74 -5.65 -12.49
N LYS A 137 6.83 -5.75 -11.16
CA LYS A 137 6.38 -4.73 -10.23
C LYS A 137 7.61 -3.95 -9.76
N SER A 138 7.58 -2.63 -9.87
CA SER A 138 8.66 -1.76 -9.37
C SER A 138 8.26 -0.99 -8.11
N SER A 139 9.21 -0.30 -7.47
CA SER A 139 8.97 0.48 -6.25
C SER A 139 8.51 1.90 -6.60
N ALA A 140 7.28 2.25 -6.27
CA ALA A 140 6.78 3.61 -6.47
C ALA A 140 7.57 4.62 -5.61
N ALA A 141 7.95 4.26 -4.38
CA ALA A 141 8.77 5.13 -3.52
C ALA A 141 10.11 5.47 -4.16
N TRP A 142 10.77 4.46 -4.75
CA TRP A 142 12.05 4.65 -5.43
C TRP A 142 11.89 5.55 -6.65
N LEU A 143 10.87 5.32 -7.48
CA LEU A 143 10.60 6.16 -8.64
C LEU A 143 10.28 7.61 -8.25
N ILE A 144 9.52 7.84 -7.19
CA ILE A 144 9.20 9.18 -6.68
C ILE A 144 10.48 9.92 -6.28
N GLU A 145 11.36 9.28 -5.48
CA GLU A 145 12.61 9.90 -5.07
C GLU A 145 13.54 10.17 -6.26
N GLN A 146 13.64 9.25 -7.21
CA GLN A 146 14.47 9.40 -8.42
C GLN A 146 13.88 10.36 -9.47
N ALA A 147 12.59 10.70 -9.36
CA ALA A 147 11.97 11.77 -10.12
C ALA A 147 12.20 13.17 -9.49
N GLY A 148 12.90 13.25 -8.37
CA GLY A 148 13.24 14.51 -7.71
C GLY A 148 12.32 14.90 -6.54
N PHE A 149 11.49 13.98 -6.06
CA PHE A 149 10.59 14.20 -4.93
C PHE A 149 11.08 13.43 -3.69
N PRO A 150 12.10 13.96 -2.96
CA PRO A 150 12.59 13.31 -1.76
C PRO A 150 11.54 13.32 -0.64
N LYS A 151 11.82 12.57 0.42
CA LYS A 151 11.07 12.69 1.69
C LYS A 151 11.06 14.15 2.16
N GLY A 152 9.90 14.63 2.62
CA GLY A 152 9.73 16.04 3.00
C GLY A 152 9.46 17.01 1.84
N TYR A 153 9.39 16.54 0.59
CA TYR A 153 9.04 17.40 -0.54
C TYR A 153 7.68 18.10 -0.32
N GLY A 154 7.61 19.39 -0.62
CA GLY A 154 6.43 20.23 -0.37
C GLY A 154 6.47 20.98 0.97
N LEU A 155 7.42 20.71 1.86
CA LEU A 155 7.60 21.51 3.08
C LEU A 155 8.11 22.94 2.76
N PRO A 156 7.69 23.96 3.53
CA PRO A 156 6.78 23.93 4.69
C PRO A 156 5.29 24.09 4.33
N GLY A 157 4.89 23.72 3.11
CA GLY A 157 3.50 23.82 2.64
C GLY A 157 2.50 22.97 3.44
N PRO A 158 1.20 23.19 3.22
CA PRO A 158 0.13 22.57 4.00
C PRO A 158 0.06 21.04 3.79
N ALA A 159 0.42 20.55 2.60
CA ALA A 159 0.63 19.13 2.32
C ALA A 159 2.08 18.87 1.89
N ALA A 160 2.65 17.75 2.31
CA ALA A 160 4.02 17.35 1.96
C ALA A 160 4.17 15.83 1.89
N LEU A 161 5.19 15.34 1.19
CA LEU A 161 5.62 13.95 1.36
C LEU A 161 6.17 13.77 2.78
N SER A 162 5.85 12.64 3.42
CA SER A 162 6.36 12.31 4.76
C SER A 162 7.88 12.39 4.79
N THR A 163 8.43 12.91 5.89
CA THR A 163 9.88 12.96 6.10
C THR A 163 10.49 11.56 6.33
N LYS A 164 9.64 10.58 6.65
CA LYS A 164 10.02 9.17 6.89
C LYS A 164 9.86 8.29 5.65
N HIS A 165 8.86 8.55 4.80
CA HIS A 165 8.53 7.69 3.67
C HIS A 165 7.87 8.41 2.49
N SER A 166 8.56 8.48 1.35
CA SER A 166 8.15 9.24 0.15
C SER A 166 6.83 8.83 -0.49
N LEU A 167 6.28 7.64 -0.20
CA LEU A 167 4.93 7.28 -0.67
C LEU A 167 3.79 7.92 0.12
N ALA A 168 4.01 8.45 1.30
CA ALA A 168 2.94 9.03 2.10
C ALA A 168 2.81 10.53 1.82
N VAL A 169 1.65 10.95 1.31
CA VAL A 169 1.26 12.36 1.29
C VAL A 169 0.62 12.68 2.63
N THR A 170 1.14 13.72 3.30
CA THR A 170 0.84 14.06 4.69
C THR A 170 0.21 15.43 4.79
N ASN A 171 -0.81 15.55 5.66
CA ASN A 171 -1.35 16.82 6.10
C ASN A 171 -0.43 17.41 7.18
N ARG A 172 0.06 18.63 6.97
CA ARG A 172 0.95 19.34 7.92
C ARG A 172 0.20 20.18 8.94
N GLY A 173 -1.12 20.05 9.01
CA GLY A 173 -2.02 20.64 10.00
C GLY A 173 -3.28 21.19 9.36
N THR A 174 -3.14 21.88 8.23
CA THR A 174 -4.20 22.67 7.58
C THR A 174 -4.48 22.28 6.12
N ALA A 175 -3.95 21.14 5.64
CA ALA A 175 -4.16 20.70 4.26
C ALA A 175 -5.64 20.55 3.92
N THR A 176 -6.03 21.16 2.82
CA THR A 176 -7.28 20.87 2.13
C THR A 176 -7.13 19.64 1.24
N ALA A 177 -8.25 19.12 0.74
CA ALA A 177 -8.23 18.06 -0.27
C ALA A 177 -7.47 18.48 -1.54
N GLU A 178 -7.58 19.76 -1.93
CA GLU A 178 -6.90 20.27 -3.13
C GLU A 178 -5.38 20.35 -2.92
N ASP A 179 -4.90 20.72 -1.73
CA ASP A 179 -3.46 20.71 -1.43
C ASP A 179 -2.85 19.31 -1.58
N VAL A 180 -3.55 18.30 -1.06
CA VAL A 180 -3.16 16.89 -1.18
C VAL A 180 -3.17 16.44 -2.64
N LEU A 181 -4.21 16.79 -3.40
CA LEU A 181 -4.35 16.40 -4.81
C LEU A 181 -3.36 17.12 -5.72
N ALA A 182 -3.05 18.40 -5.46
CA ALA A 182 -2.07 19.16 -6.20
C ALA A 182 -0.69 18.52 -6.08
N LEU A 183 -0.25 18.23 -4.85
CA LEU A 183 1.01 17.55 -4.60
C LEU A 183 1.04 16.14 -5.22
N ALA A 184 -0.06 15.38 -5.11
CA ALA A 184 -0.15 14.07 -5.74
C ALA A 184 -0.08 14.15 -7.27
N ARG A 185 -0.72 15.14 -7.92
CA ARG A 185 -0.65 15.36 -9.37
C ARG A 185 0.77 15.70 -9.82
N GLU A 186 1.44 16.56 -9.06
CA GLU A 186 2.83 16.95 -9.33
C GLU A 186 3.77 15.73 -9.29
N VAL A 187 3.68 14.92 -8.23
CA VAL A 187 4.48 13.70 -8.07
C VAL A 187 4.17 12.69 -9.17
N GLN A 188 2.89 12.47 -9.48
CA GLN A 188 2.46 11.54 -10.54
C GLN A 188 2.96 12.02 -11.92
N GLY A 189 2.87 13.32 -12.19
CA GLY A 189 3.36 13.96 -13.40
C GLY A 189 4.87 13.79 -13.56
N GLY A 190 5.65 14.16 -12.54
CA GLY A 190 7.11 14.04 -12.62
C GLY A 190 7.60 12.60 -12.77
N VAL A 191 6.95 11.61 -12.13
CA VAL A 191 7.28 10.19 -12.36
C VAL A 191 6.94 9.74 -13.78
N LYS A 192 5.80 10.20 -14.32
CA LYS A 192 5.41 9.92 -15.71
C LYS A 192 6.39 10.55 -16.70
N ASP A 193 6.77 11.81 -16.49
CA ASP A 193 7.66 12.53 -17.40
C ASP A 193 9.08 11.95 -17.36
N ARG A 194 9.56 11.54 -16.18
CA ARG A 194 10.89 10.96 -15.98
C ARG A 194 11.01 9.52 -16.50
N PHE A 195 10.00 8.68 -16.30
CA PHE A 195 10.10 7.23 -16.52
C PHE A 195 9.05 6.63 -17.46
N GLY A 196 8.11 7.44 -17.96
CA GLY A 196 6.95 6.94 -18.71
C GLY A 196 5.96 6.11 -17.88
N VAL A 197 6.09 6.13 -16.54
CA VAL A 197 5.28 5.32 -15.63
C VAL A 197 4.17 6.13 -15.00
N VAL A 198 2.92 5.74 -15.24
CA VAL A 198 1.75 6.34 -14.58
C VAL A 198 1.50 5.65 -13.25
N LEU A 199 1.75 6.36 -12.14
CA LEU A 199 1.38 5.90 -10.81
C LEU A 199 -0.15 5.94 -10.63
N ARG A 200 -0.70 4.99 -9.87
CA ARG A 200 -2.12 4.94 -9.54
C ARG A 200 -2.32 5.17 -8.06
N ASN A 201 -3.29 6.01 -7.70
CA ASN A 201 -3.63 6.24 -6.30
C ASN A 201 -4.20 4.97 -5.65
N GLU A 202 -3.81 4.72 -4.41
CA GLU A 202 -4.35 3.67 -3.56
C GLU A 202 -5.58 4.14 -2.75
N PRO A 203 -5.58 5.36 -2.16
CA PRO A 203 -6.74 5.87 -1.43
C PRO A 203 -7.97 6.05 -2.32
N VAL A 204 -9.14 5.81 -1.75
CA VAL A 204 -10.43 6.12 -2.38
C VAL A 204 -10.65 7.62 -2.32
N LEU A 205 -10.84 8.25 -3.48
CA LEU A 205 -11.20 9.65 -3.58
C LEU A 205 -12.73 9.81 -3.55
N VAL A 206 -13.23 10.70 -2.71
CA VAL A 206 -14.67 10.95 -2.54
C VAL A 206 -14.95 12.41 -2.89
N GLY A 207 -15.76 12.62 -3.93
CA GLY A 207 -16.07 13.97 -4.40
C GLY A 207 -14.91 14.69 -5.10
N CYS A 208 -13.82 13.99 -5.42
CA CYS A 208 -12.64 14.54 -6.09
C CYS A 208 -11.96 13.50 -7.00
N ARG A 209 -11.00 13.94 -7.82
CA ARG A 209 -10.25 13.11 -8.77
C ARG A 209 -8.79 13.54 -8.86
N LEU A 210 -7.93 12.60 -9.22
CA LEU A 210 -6.52 12.81 -9.55
C LEU A 210 -6.31 12.73 -11.07
#